data_AF-A0A3D0WBX5-F1
#
_entry.id   AF-A0A3D0WBX5-F1
#
_cell.length_a   1.000
_cell.length_b   1.000
_cell.length_c   1.000
_cell.angle_alpha   90.00
_cell.angle_beta   90.00
_cell.angle_gamma   90.00
#
_symmetry.space_group_name_H-M   'P 1'
#
loop_
_entity.id
_entity.type
_entity.pdbx_description
1 polymer ?
#
loop_
_entity_poly.entity_id
_entity_poly.type
_entity_poly.pdbx_seq_one_letter_code
_entity_poly.pdbx_strand_id
1 'polypeptide(L)'
;FDTADRAKEPLRAFLIEHSDPGERDFFVRTQARVASKTNTQAAAPTDFIVVIPAFIVKELTTAFQIGFLLFLPFLVIDLVISNILLALGMMMLSPVTISLPFKLLLFVLVDGWVKISHNLVLSYV
;
A
#
# COMPACT_ATOMS: atom_id res chain seq x y z
N PHE A 1 13.83 -33.22 0.32
CA PHE A 1 13.12 -32.14 1.03
C PHE A 1 14.04 -31.00 1.46
N ASP A 2 15.34 -31.25 1.74
CA ASP A 2 16.34 -30.22 2.06
C ASP A 2 16.44 -29.05 1.05
N THR A 3 16.36 -29.34 -0.26
CA THR A 3 16.37 -28.31 -1.32
C THR A 3 15.20 -27.34 -1.23
N ALA A 4 14.02 -27.83 -0.82
CA ALA A 4 12.84 -26.99 -0.67
C ALA A 4 12.93 -26.11 0.57
N ASP A 5 13.52 -26.58 1.66
CA ASP A 5 13.68 -25.80 2.89
C ASP A 5 14.72 -24.70 2.70
N ARG A 6 15.83 -25.00 2.02
CA ARG A 6 16.84 -23.99 1.66
C ARG A 6 16.33 -22.93 0.68
N ALA A 7 15.39 -23.28 -0.21
CA ALA A 7 14.78 -22.34 -1.14
C ALA A 7 13.81 -21.35 -0.47
N LYS A 8 13.25 -21.70 0.69
CA LYS A 8 12.30 -20.85 1.43
C LYS A 8 12.99 -19.78 2.27
N GLU A 9 14.24 -20.00 2.69
CA GLU A 9 14.93 -19.09 3.61
C GLU A 9 15.21 -17.68 3.04
N PRO A 10 15.60 -17.50 1.76
CA PRO A 10 15.70 -16.16 1.17
C PRO A 10 14.37 -15.41 1.17
N LEU A 11 13.27 -16.12 0.88
CA LEU A 11 11.92 -15.55 0.93
C LEU A 11 11.54 -15.17 2.36
N ARG A 12 11.87 -16.01 3.34
CA ARG A 12 11.63 -15.71 4.77
C ARG A 12 12.38 -14.45 5.19
N ALA A 13 13.66 -14.34 4.82
CA ALA A 13 14.48 -13.17 5.11
C ALA A 13 13.86 -11.90 4.52
N PHE A 14 13.47 -11.94 3.25
CA PHE A 14 12.79 -10.83 2.58
C PHE A 14 11.50 -10.41 3.30
N LEU A 15 10.63 -11.37 3.65
CA LEU A 15 9.37 -11.10 4.36
C LEU A 15 9.62 -10.49 5.75
N ILE A 16 10.64 -10.96 6.47
CA ILE A 16 11.00 -10.42 7.78
C ILE A 16 11.55 -9.00 7.67
N GLU A 17 12.39 -8.73 6.67
CA GLU A 17 12.98 -7.42 6.41
C GLU A 17 11.92 -6.38 6.04
N HIS A 18 10.92 -6.77 5.25
CA HIS A 18 9.89 -5.87 4.76
C HIS A 18 8.59 -5.89 5.57
N SER A 19 8.53 -6.59 6.70
CA SER A 19 7.37 -6.57 7.62
C SER A 19 7.65 -5.75 8.87
N ASP A 20 6.62 -5.06 9.35
CA ASP A 20 6.71 -4.28 10.58
C ASP A 20 6.82 -5.20 11.82
N PRO A 21 7.74 -4.93 12.78
CA PRO A 21 7.85 -5.70 14.02
C PRO A 21 6.55 -5.72 14.84
N GLY A 22 5.82 -4.60 14.89
CA GLY A 22 4.56 -4.49 15.62
C GLY A 22 3.45 -5.33 14.99
N GLU A 23 3.39 -5.38 13.66
CA GLU A 23 2.48 -6.28 12.93
C GLU A 23 2.83 -7.75 13.15
N ARG A 24 4.13 -8.12 13.10
CA ARG A 24 4.57 -9.47 13.42
C ARG A 24 4.17 -9.87 14.84
N ASP A 25 4.44 -9.02 15.83
CA ASP A 25 4.07 -9.28 17.22
C ASP A 25 2.56 -9.43 17.41
N PHE A 26 1.76 -8.66 16.66
CA PHE A 26 0.31 -8.81 16.65
C PHE A 26 -0.11 -10.19 16.15
N PHE A 27 0.49 -10.68 15.06
CA PHE A 27 0.18 -12.01 14.53
C PHE A 27 0.71 -13.14 15.41
N VAL A 28 1.86 -12.99 16.07
CA VAL A 28 2.36 -13.94 17.08
C VAL A 28 1.37 -14.07 18.23
N ARG A 29 0.92 -12.94 18.82
CA ARG A 29 -0.06 -12.95 19.91
C ARG A 29 -1.40 -13.57 19.47
N THR A 30 -1.81 -13.30 18.23
CA THR A 30 -3.04 -13.85 17.66
C THR A 30 -2.92 -15.37 17.50
N GLN A 31 -1.81 -15.86 16.97
CA GLN A 31 -1.57 -17.30 16.82
C GLN A 31 -1.49 -17.99 18.19
N ALA A 32 -0.80 -17.40 19.17
CA ALA A 32 -0.68 -17.97 20.52
C ALA A 32 -2.06 -18.17 21.19
N ARG A 33 -3.01 -17.26 20.95
CA ARG A 33 -4.41 -17.39 21.41
C ARG A 33 -5.20 -18.48 20.70
N VAL A 34 -4.87 -18.78 19.44
CA VAL A 34 -5.50 -19.86 18.68
C VAL A 34 -4.91 -21.20 19.13
N ALA A 35 -3.58 -21.29 19.22
CA ALA A 35 -2.83 -22.46 19.65
C ALA A 35 -3.25 -22.95 21.04
N SER A 36 -3.50 -22.04 21.99
CA SER A 36 -3.99 -22.39 23.33
C SER A 36 -5.40 -22.99 23.34
N LYS A 37 -6.25 -22.64 22.37
CA LYS A 37 -7.60 -23.22 22.22
C LYS A 37 -7.57 -24.57 21.50
N THR A 38 -6.62 -24.77 20.59
CA THR A 38 -6.50 -25.97 19.76
C THR A 38 -5.43 -26.95 20.25
N ASN A 39 -4.87 -26.72 21.45
CA ASN A 39 -3.80 -27.54 22.07
C ASN A 39 -2.62 -27.82 21.11
N THR A 40 -2.26 -26.82 20.30
CA THR A 40 -1.22 -26.91 19.27
C THR A 40 -0.01 -26.07 19.67
N GLN A 41 1.15 -26.32 19.08
CA GLN A 41 2.34 -25.50 19.36
C GLN A 41 2.13 -24.06 18.85
N ALA A 42 2.57 -23.09 19.64
CA ALA A 42 2.60 -21.69 19.23
C ALA A 42 3.64 -21.50 18.11
N ALA A 43 3.29 -20.71 17.11
CA ALA A 43 4.15 -20.39 15.98
C ALA A 43 5.24 -19.43 16.42
N ALA A 44 6.45 -19.63 15.91
CA ALA A 44 7.54 -18.71 16.09
C ALA A 44 7.28 -17.39 15.32
N PRO A 45 7.85 -16.25 15.77
CA PRO A 45 7.75 -14.98 15.04
C PRO A 45 8.28 -15.02 13.61
N THR A 46 9.11 -16.00 13.29
CA THR A 46 9.72 -16.24 11.98
C THR A 46 8.91 -17.18 11.09
N ASP A 47 7.84 -17.79 11.61
CA ASP A 47 7.04 -18.76 10.86
C ASP A 47 6.23 -18.06 9.77
N PHE A 48 6.11 -18.73 8.61
CA PHE A 48 5.36 -18.19 7.46
C PHE A 48 3.93 -17.79 7.79
N ILE A 49 3.27 -18.51 8.72
CA ILE A 49 1.92 -18.18 9.18
C ILE A 49 1.83 -16.83 9.92
N VAL A 50 2.95 -16.31 10.42
CA VAL A 50 3.07 -15.01 11.08
C VAL A 50 3.63 -13.96 10.11
N VAL A 51 4.75 -14.26 9.44
CA VAL A 51 5.47 -13.25 8.63
C VAL A 51 4.74 -12.89 7.35
N ILE A 52 4.00 -13.81 6.73
CA ILE A 52 3.24 -13.53 5.51
C ILE A 52 2.14 -12.50 5.77
N PRO A 53 1.19 -12.71 6.72
CA PRO A 53 0.14 -11.73 6.95
C PRO A 53 0.69 -10.40 7.52
N ALA A 54 1.77 -10.42 8.31
CA ALA A 54 2.45 -9.21 8.77
C ALA A 54 3.12 -8.43 7.63
N PHE A 55 3.67 -9.10 6.63
CA PHE A 55 4.17 -8.40 5.44
C PHE A 55 3.00 -7.78 4.66
N ILE A 56 1.93 -8.55 4.43
CA ILE A 56 0.78 -8.09 3.63
C ILE A 56 0.12 -6.86 4.25
N VAL A 57 -0.09 -6.82 5.56
CA VAL A 57 -0.74 -5.68 6.23
C VAL A 57 0.12 -4.42 6.12
N LYS A 58 1.44 -4.54 6.31
CA LYS A 58 2.39 -3.44 6.13
C LYS A 58 2.36 -2.92 4.70
N GLU A 59 2.41 -3.81 3.72
CA GLU A 59 2.40 -3.43 2.29
C GLU A 59 1.07 -2.77 1.89
N LEU A 60 -0.07 -3.27 2.39
CA LEU A 60 -1.36 -2.62 2.18
C LEU A 60 -1.39 -1.22 2.78
N THR A 61 -0.88 -1.04 4.00
CA THR A 61 -0.79 0.26 4.66
C THR A 61 0.06 1.23 3.84
N THR A 62 1.22 0.77 3.37
CA THR A 62 2.14 1.55 2.53
C THR A 62 1.49 1.91 1.20
N ALA A 63 0.83 0.96 0.53
CA ALA A 63 0.12 1.20 -0.72
C ALA A 63 -1.01 2.22 -0.57
N PHE A 64 -1.76 2.18 0.53
CA PHE A 64 -2.79 3.19 0.83
C PHE A 64 -2.19 4.59 1.04
N GLN A 65 -1.07 4.70 1.74
CA GLN A 65 -0.37 5.97 1.94
C GLN A 65 0.10 6.55 0.59
N ILE A 66 0.72 5.72 -0.25
CA ILE A 66 1.15 6.12 -1.60
C ILE A 66 -0.06 6.56 -2.43
N GLY A 67 -1.12 5.76 -2.45
CA GLY A 67 -2.36 6.09 -3.17
C GLY A 67 -2.98 7.42 -2.72
N PHE A 68 -2.99 7.67 -1.40
CA PHE A 68 -3.46 8.94 -0.85
C PHE A 68 -2.60 10.13 -1.29
N LEU A 69 -1.28 10.02 -1.20
CA LEU A 69 -0.36 11.07 -1.63
C LEU A 69 -0.48 11.38 -3.13
N LEU A 70 -0.64 10.35 -3.96
CA LEU A 70 -0.89 10.50 -5.40
C LEU A 70 -2.26 11.15 -5.69
N PHE A 71 -3.26 10.92 -4.84
CA PHE A 71 -4.61 11.47 -5.01
C PHE A 71 -4.71 12.95 -4.65
N LEU A 72 -3.93 13.43 -3.67
CA LEU A 72 -3.95 14.82 -3.20
C LEU A 72 -3.87 15.89 -4.30
N PRO A 73 -2.92 15.87 -5.26
CA PRO A 73 -2.86 16.90 -6.31
C PRO A 73 -4.12 16.93 -7.18
N PHE A 74 -4.75 15.78 -7.44
CA PHE A 74 -5.98 15.71 -8.22
C PHE A 74 -7.18 16.25 -7.45
N LEU A 75 -7.23 16.03 -6.15
CA LEU A 75 -8.24 16.63 -5.26
C LEU A 75 -8.15 18.16 -5.28
N VAL A 76 -6.92 18.71 -5.23
CA VAL A 76 -6.70 20.16 -5.32
C VAL A 76 -7.23 20.70 -6.65
N ILE A 77 -6.98 20.01 -7.78
CA ILE A 77 -7.52 20.41 -9.08
C ILE A 77 -9.06 20.43 -9.06
N ASP A 78 -9.71 19.41 -8.49
CA ASP A 78 -11.17 19.37 -8.38
C ASP A 78 -11.73 20.53 -7.58
N LEU A 79 -11.10 20.83 -6.44
CA LEU A 79 -11.53 21.92 -5.55
C LEU A 79 -11.37 23.28 -6.24
N VAL A 80 -10.24 23.51 -6.90
CA VAL A 80 -9.96 24.76 -7.63
C VAL A 80 -10.94 24.96 -8.77
N ILE A 81 -11.17 23.93 -9.60
CA ILE A 81 -12.09 24.03 -10.75
C ILE A 81 -13.53 24.22 -10.29
N SER A 82 -13.95 23.52 -9.23
CA SER A 82 -15.29 23.70 -8.65
C SER A 82 -15.51 25.14 -8.18
N ASN A 83 -14.53 25.71 -7.46
CA ASN A 83 -14.62 27.10 -6.99
C ASN A 83 -14.64 28.12 -8.14
N ILE A 84 -13.88 27.89 -9.21
CA ILE A 84 -13.89 28.76 -10.40
C ILE A 84 -15.26 28.69 -11.10
N LEU A 85 -15.82 27.49 -11.30
CA LEU A 85 -17.13 27.35 -11.94
C LEU A 85 -18.25 28.00 -11.12
N LEU A 86 -18.20 27.86 -9.80
CA LEU A 86 -19.13 28.53 -8.89
C LEU A 86 -19.01 30.06 -8.98
N ALA A 87 -17.79 30.60 -9.01
CA ALA A 87 -17.56 32.04 -9.16
C ALA A 87 -18.05 32.58 -10.51
N LEU A 88 -18.00 31.78 -11.58
CA LEU A 88 -18.51 32.11 -12.91
C LEU A 88 -20.03 31.91 -13.04
N GLY A 89 -20.71 31.41 -12.00
CA GLY A 89 -22.15 31.13 -12.03
C GLY A 89 -22.53 29.91 -12.88
N MET A 90 -21.56 29.08 -13.28
CA MET A 90 -21.77 27.93 -14.16
C MET A 90 -22.14 26.67 -13.35
N MET A 91 -23.34 26.67 -12.76
CA MET A 91 -23.83 25.55 -11.94
C MET A 91 -24.27 24.32 -12.76
N MET A 92 -24.52 24.49 -14.06
CA MET A 92 -25.02 23.43 -14.95
C MET A 92 -23.90 22.54 -15.51
N LEU A 93 -22.65 23.00 -15.45
CA LEU A 93 -21.50 22.22 -15.89
C LEU A 93 -20.96 21.42 -14.72
N SER A 94 -20.78 20.11 -14.92
CA SER A 94 -20.13 19.25 -13.93
C SER A 94 -18.66 19.64 -13.78
N PRO A 95 -18.21 20.02 -12.57
CA PRO A 95 -16.80 20.31 -12.31
C PRO A 95 -15.87 19.14 -12.65
N VAL A 96 -16.36 17.90 -12.50
CA VAL A 96 -15.62 16.67 -12.78
C VAL A 96 -15.29 16.55 -14.28
N THR A 97 -16.23 16.92 -15.16
CA THR A 97 -16.02 16.85 -16.61
C THR A 97 -14.95 17.85 -17.05
N ILE A 98 -14.92 19.02 -16.41
CA ILE A 98 -13.90 20.04 -16.70
C ILE A 98 -12.55 19.65 -16.07
N SER A 99 -12.53 19.07 -14.87
CA SER A 99 -11.28 18.75 -14.17
C SER A 99 -10.53 17.55 -14.74
N LEU A 100 -11.24 16.57 -15.32
CA LEU A 100 -10.64 15.37 -15.89
C LEU A 100 -9.48 15.62 -16.87
N PRO A 101 -9.62 16.45 -17.93
CA PRO A 101 -8.51 16.73 -18.85
C PRO A 101 -7.31 17.38 -18.16
N PHE A 102 -7.51 18.26 -17.16
CA PHE A 102 -6.40 18.88 -16.41
C PHE A 102 -5.66 17.87 -15.55
N LYS A 103 -6.38 16.93 -14.91
CA LYS A 103 -5.75 15.85 -14.14
C LYS A 103 -4.89 14.97 -15.04
N LEU A 104 -5.43 14.57 -16.19
CA LEU A 104 -4.69 13.75 -17.17
C LEU A 104 -3.46 14.49 -17.69
N LEU A 105 -3.61 15.78 -18.01
CA LEU A 105 -2.49 16.63 -18.45
C LEU A 105 -1.42 16.72 -17.36
N LEU A 106 -1.79 17.03 -16.11
CA LEU A 106 -0.85 17.09 -14.99
C LEU A 106 -0.08 15.77 -14.87
N PHE A 107 -0.80 14.64 -14.88
CA PHE A 107 -0.21 13.33 -14.69
C PHE A 107 0.79 12.97 -15.81
N VAL A 108 0.47 13.33 -17.06
CA VAL A 108 1.38 13.15 -18.20
C VAL A 108 2.56 14.10 -18.13
N LEU A 109 2.34 15.38 -17.78
CA LEU A 109 3.40 16.39 -17.70
C LEU A 109 4.48 16.08 -16.66
N VAL A 110 4.12 15.38 -15.59
CA VAL A 110 5.07 14.97 -14.55
C VAL A 110 5.66 13.58 -14.78
N ASP A 111 5.42 12.96 -15.93
CA ASP A 111 5.80 11.58 -16.22
C ASP A 111 5.34 10.61 -15.12
N GLY A 112 4.08 10.72 -14.70
CA GLY A 112 3.54 10.06 -13.50
C GLY A 112 3.78 8.54 -13.48
N TRP A 113 3.61 7.86 -14.61
CA TRP A 113 3.88 6.42 -14.73
C TRP A 113 5.34 6.06 -14.43
N VAL A 114 6.29 6.84 -14.97
CA VAL A 114 7.72 6.59 -14.79
C VAL A 114 8.11 6.83 -13.34
N LYS A 115 7.60 7.89 -12.72
CA LYS A 115 7.88 8.18 -11.31
C LYS A 115 7.31 7.11 -10.39
N ILE A 116 6.09 6.63 -10.62
CA ILE A 116 5.48 5.59 -9.78
C ILE A 116 6.27 4.29 -9.92
N SER A 117 6.55 3.84 -11.15
CA SER A 117 7.28 2.57 -11.36
C SER A 117 8.70 2.63 -10.77
N HIS A 118 9.41 3.73 -10.97
CA HIS A 118 10.76 3.90 -10.43
C HIS A 118 10.78 3.87 -8.90
N ASN A 119 9.88 4.60 -8.23
CA ASN A 119 9.82 4.60 -6.77
C ASN A 119 9.42 3.24 -6.19
N LEU A 120 8.56 2.48 -6.88
CA LEU A 120 8.21 1.11 -6.47
C LEU A 120 9.39 0.15 -6.59
N VAL A 121 10.27 0.31 -7.58
CA VAL A 121 11.49 -0.51 -7.67
C VAL A 121 12.45 -0.13 -6.55
N LEU A 122 12.67 1.16 -6.32
CA LEU A 122 13.57 1.66 -5.27
C LEU A 122 13.10 1.33 -3.85
N SER A 123 11.82 1.00 -3.63
CA SER A 123 11.33 0.64 -2.29
C SER A 123 11.68 -0.78 -1.85
N TYR A 124 12.15 -1.64 -2.77
CA TYR A 124 12.50 -3.04 -2.48
C TYR A 124 13.94 -3.41 -2.86
N VAL A 125 14.73 -2.46 -3.39
CA VAL A 125 16.14 -2.64 -3.76
C VAL A 125 17.01 -1.84 -2.81
#